data_AF-A0A2Z3KH25-F1
#
_entry.id   AF-A0A2Z3KH25-F1
#
_cell.length_a   1.000
_cell.length_b   1.000
_cell.length_c   1.000
_cell.angle_alpha   90.00
_cell.angle_beta   90.00
_cell.angle_gamma   90.00
#
_symmetry.space_group_name_H-M   'P 1'
#
loop_
_entity.id
_entity.type
_entity.pdbx_description
1 polymer ?
#
loop_
_entity_poly.entity_id
_entity_poly.type
_entity_poly.pdbx_seq_one_letter_code
_entity_poly.pdbx_strand_id
1 'polypeptide(L)'
;MEISYDAPLGAVAYLIHYGDANTTDPHDAKYMGYSETTKFTLAASDIPVGATTGDKIPFYIQAYNVVAPSGTTNVEKAAALHDAPNITGSAWSTVVEVIL
;
A
#
# COMPACT_ATOMS: atom_id res chain seq x y z
N MET A 1 1.68 10.54 -7.53
CA MET A 1 0.81 9.63 -8.30
C MET A 1 -0.32 9.16 -7.38
N GLU A 2 -1.57 9.03 -7.86
CA GLU A 2 -2.71 8.59 -7.03
C GLU A 2 -3.26 7.26 -7.54
N ILE A 3 -3.59 6.35 -6.62
CA ILE A 3 -4.40 5.16 -6.88
C ILE A 3 -5.72 5.24 -6.11
N SER A 4 -6.75 4.62 -6.67
CA SER A 4 -8.04 4.41 -5.99
C SER A 4 -8.38 2.92 -6.03
N TYR A 5 -9.04 2.43 -4.99
CA TYR A 5 -9.41 1.02 -4.83
C TYR A 5 -10.74 0.88 -4.10
N ASP A 6 -11.41 -0.25 -4.28
CA ASP A 6 -12.70 -0.49 -3.65
C ASP A 6 -12.56 -0.75 -2.14
N ALA A 7 -13.54 -0.30 -1.38
CA ALA A 7 -13.64 -0.56 0.06
C ALA A 7 -14.39 -1.88 0.32
N PRO A 8 -13.75 -2.89 0.93
CA PRO A 8 -14.48 -4.01 1.50
C PRO A 8 -15.40 -3.54 2.65
N LEU A 9 -16.50 -4.24 2.89
CA LEU A 9 -17.42 -3.91 3.97
C LEU A 9 -16.70 -3.89 5.33
N GLY A 10 -16.82 -2.78 6.07
CA GLY A 10 -16.22 -2.63 7.39
C GLY A 10 -14.75 -2.21 7.40
N ALA A 11 -14.15 -1.95 6.24
CA ALA A 11 -12.79 -1.40 6.16
C ALA A 11 -12.76 0.08 6.58
N VAL A 12 -11.81 0.42 7.45
CA VAL A 12 -11.57 1.79 7.96
C VAL A 12 -10.14 2.26 7.70
N ALA A 13 -9.21 1.35 7.38
CA ALA A 13 -7.85 1.66 7.01
C ALA A 13 -7.32 0.67 5.97
N TYR A 14 -6.28 1.09 5.26
CA TYR A 14 -5.69 0.37 4.14
C TYR A 14 -4.18 0.45 4.25
N LEU A 15 -3.54 -0.71 4.15
CA LEU A 15 -2.10 -0.85 3.97
C LEU A 15 -1.83 -1.11 2.49
N ILE A 16 -0.95 -0.30 1.91
CA ILE A 16 -0.56 -0.38 0.51
C ILE A 16 0.85 -0.97 0.44
N HIS A 17 0.98 -2.18 -0.08
CA HIS A 17 2.27 -2.75 -0.46
C HIS A 17 2.59 -2.37 -1.90
N TYR A 18 3.83 -1.99 -2.19
CA TYR A 18 4.28 -1.77 -3.56
C TYR A 18 5.73 -2.20 -3.77
N GLY A 19 6.04 -2.58 -5.01
CA GLY A 19 7.34 -3.08 -5.42
C GLY A 19 8.17 -2.05 -6.18
N ASP A 20 9.35 -2.48 -6.61
CA ASP A 20 10.13 -1.74 -7.61
C ASP A 20 9.41 -1.73 -8.97
N ALA A 21 9.84 -0.84 -9.85
CA ALA A 21 9.36 -0.77 -11.22
C ALA A 21 9.44 -2.11 -11.96
N ASN A 22 8.36 -2.44 -12.68
CA ASN A 22 8.20 -3.61 -13.54
C ASN A 22 8.37 -4.97 -12.84
N THR A 23 8.31 -4.99 -11.51
CA THR A 23 8.25 -6.24 -10.75
C THR A 23 6.88 -6.90 -10.91
N THR A 24 6.87 -8.23 -10.93
CA THR A 24 5.64 -9.02 -11.15
C THR A 24 5.36 -10.02 -10.03
N ASP A 25 6.35 -10.35 -9.20
CA ASP A 25 6.14 -11.18 -8.02
C ASP A 25 5.61 -10.29 -6.87
N PRO A 26 4.40 -10.56 -6.33
CA PRO A 26 3.89 -9.81 -5.17
C PRO A 26 4.77 -9.94 -3.92
N HIS A 27 5.59 -10.98 -3.82
CA HIS A 27 6.53 -11.16 -2.69
C HIS A 27 7.71 -10.18 -2.73
N ASP A 28 7.95 -9.50 -3.86
CA ASP A 28 8.95 -8.44 -3.99
C ASP A 28 8.45 -7.06 -3.54
N ALA A 29 7.17 -6.94 -3.12
CA ALA A 29 6.57 -5.70 -2.65
C ALA A 29 7.09 -5.30 -1.26
N LYS A 30 8.26 -4.65 -1.25
CA LYS A 30 9.01 -4.26 -0.05
C LYS A 30 8.63 -2.91 0.54
N TYR A 31 7.93 -2.07 -0.21
CA TYR A 31 7.54 -0.74 0.24
C TYR A 31 6.13 -0.74 0.81
N MET A 32 5.88 0.18 1.75
CA MET A 32 4.61 0.28 2.46
C MET A 32 4.06 1.71 2.48
N GLY A 33 2.76 1.82 2.34
CA GLY A 33 1.97 3.04 2.49
C GLY A 33 0.73 2.80 3.34
N TYR A 34 0.11 3.88 3.79
CA TYR A 34 -1.07 3.84 4.64
C TYR A 34 -2.11 4.87 4.17
N SER A 35 -3.38 4.51 4.26
CA SER A 35 -4.51 5.42 4.04
C SER A 35 -5.72 5.04 4.90
N GLU A 36 -6.49 6.03 5.31
CA GLU A 36 -7.82 5.86 5.95
C GLU A 36 -8.96 6.10 4.95
N THR A 37 -8.61 6.22 3.66
CA THR A 37 -9.56 6.39 2.56
C THR A 37 -9.27 5.37 1.46
N THR A 38 -10.18 5.25 0.50
CA THR A 38 -10.03 4.42 -0.70
C THR A 38 -9.05 4.97 -1.74
N LYS A 39 -8.18 5.89 -1.32
CA LYS A 39 -7.20 6.57 -2.15
C LYS A 39 -5.84 6.57 -1.48
N PHE A 40 -4.79 6.38 -2.27
CA PHE A 40 -3.42 6.53 -1.82
C PHE A 40 -2.62 7.35 -2.81
N THR A 41 -1.88 8.34 -2.29
CA THR A 41 -0.98 9.17 -3.08
C THR A 41 0.45 8.79 -2.77
N LEU A 42 1.16 8.26 -3.77
CA LEU A 42 2.59 8.06 -3.71
C LEU A 42 3.29 9.40 -3.94
N ALA A 43 4.02 9.86 -2.92
CA ALA A 43 4.83 11.06 -2.99
C ALA A 43 6.04 10.85 -3.91
N ALA A 44 6.53 11.93 -4.53
CA ALA A 44 7.66 11.85 -5.45
C ALA A 44 8.94 11.32 -4.78
N SER A 45 9.13 11.58 -3.48
CA SER A 45 10.24 11.06 -2.68
C SER A 45 10.18 9.55 -2.45
N ASP A 46 9.00 8.96 -2.60
CA ASP A 46 8.73 7.56 -2.25
C ASP A 46 8.64 6.68 -3.51
N ILE A 47 8.83 7.28 -4.70
CA ILE A 47 8.95 6.53 -5.95
C ILE A 47 10.21 5.66 -5.88
N PRO A 48 10.12 4.34 -6.20
CA PRO A 48 11.28 3.45 -6.17
C PRO A 48 12.46 4.01 -6.97
N VAL A 49 13.65 3.90 -6.39
CA VAL A 49 14.89 4.42 -7.00
C VAL A 49 15.13 3.72 -8.34
N GLY A 50 15.33 4.51 -9.39
CA GLY A 50 15.58 4.01 -10.75
C GLY A 50 14.32 3.81 -11.59
N ALA A 51 13.12 4.01 -11.03
CA ALA A 51 11.90 4.06 -11.81
C ALA A 51 11.84 5.31 -12.70
N THR A 52 11.37 5.15 -13.93
CA THR A 52 11.32 6.17 -14.98
C THR A 52 9.94 6.23 -15.62
N THR A 53 9.66 7.30 -16.38
CA THR A 53 8.39 7.45 -17.11
C THR A 53 8.17 6.26 -18.05
N GLY A 54 6.98 5.67 -17.99
CA GLY A 54 6.61 4.46 -18.73
C GLY A 54 6.76 3.17 -17.92
N ASP A 55 7.47 3.19 -16.78
CA ASP A 55 7.56 2.03 -15.89
C ASP A 55 6.26 1.80 -15.13
N LYS A 56 5.97 0.54 -14.84
CA LYS A 56 4.82 0.13 -14.04
C LYS A 56 5.21 -0.06 -12.59
N ILE A 57 4.50 0.58 -11.67
CA ILE A 57 4.62 0.28 -10.23
C ILE A 57 3.44 -0.62 -9.83
N PRO A 58 3.69 -1.83 -9.30
CA PRO A 58 2.64 -2.71 -8.81
C PRO A 58 2.24 -2.31 -7.38
N PHE A 59 0.93 -2.17 -7.15
CA PHE A 59 0.35 -1.92 -5.82
C PHE A 59 -0.57 -3.07 -5.41
N TYR A 60 -0.52 -3.43 -4.14
CA TYR A 60 -1.37 -4.43 -3.51
C TYR A 60 -1.95 -3.83 -2.24
N ILE A 61 -3.28 -3.91 -2.09
CA ILE A 61 -3.98 -3.26 -1.00
C ILE A 61 -4.51 -4.30 -0.05
N GLN A 62 -4.26 -4.09 1.23
CA GLN A 62 -4.81 -4.87 2.32
C GLN A 62 -5.71 -3.97 3.17
N ALA A 63 -6.96 -4.39 3.37
CA ALA A 63 -7.95 -3.63 4.12
C ALA A 63 -8.01 -4.09 5.58
N TYR A 64 -8.27 -3.14 6.48
CA TYR A 64 -8.33 -3.35 7.92
C TYR A 64 -9.61 -2.72 8.49
N ASN A 65 -10.20 -3.39 9.47
CA ASN A 65 -11.38 -2.90 10.22
C ASN A 65 -11.00 -2.06 11.45
N VAL A 66 -9.71 -1.78 11.62
CA VAL A 66 -9.14 -0.91 12.65
C VAL A 66 -8.15 0.05 12.02
N VAL A 67 -7.99 1.24 12.60
CA VAL A 67 -6.92 2.17 12.24
C VAL A 67 -5.59 1.70 12.83
N ALA A 68 -4.47 2.23 12.31
CA ALA A 68 -3.15 1.89 12.83
C ALA A 68 -3.05 2.16 14.35
N PRO A 69 -2.54 1.21 15.16
CA PRO A 69 -2.50 1.33 16.61
C PRO A 69 -1.43 2.33 17.10
N SER A 70 -0.47 2.69 16.23
CA SER A 70 0.62 3.62 16.52
C SER A 70 1.22 4.19 15.23
N GLY A 71 2.14 5.14 15.38
CA GLY A 71 2.89 5.74 14.26
C GLY A 71 2.46 7.17 13.96
N THR A 72 3.43 7.98 13.55
CA THR A 72 3.24 9.39 13.17
C THR A 72 3.35 9.60 11.66
N THR A 73 4.14 8.77 10.97
CA THR A 73 4.25 8.75 9.51
C THR A 73 3.40 7.64 8.90
N ASN A 74 3.11 7.74 7.59
CA ASN A 74 2.37 6.69 6.88
C ASN A 74 3.11 5.34 6.90
N VAL A 75 4.44 5.35 6.81
CA VAL A 75 5.26 4.13 6.88
C VAL A 75 5.19 3.50 8.26
N GLU A 76 5.29 4.31 9.33
CA GLU A 76 5.14 3.81 10.71
C GLU A 76 3.76 3.23 10.97
N LYS A 77 2.70 3.90 10.48
CA LYS A 77 1.32 3.42 10.59
C LYS A 77 1.09 2.11 9.82
N ALA A 78 1.64 2.01 8.60
CA ALA A 78 1.59 0.79 7.81
C ALA A 78 2.29 -0.37 8.53
N ALA A 79 3.52 -0.15 9.03
CA ALA A 79 4.25 -1.14 9.81
C ALA A 79 3.49 -1.56 11.07
N ALA A 80 2.85 -0.61 11.77
CA ALA A 80 2.06 -0.91 12.96
C ALA A 80 0.84 -1.80 12.69
N LEU A 81 0.22 -1.74 11.49
CA LEU A 81 -0.82 -2.69 11.08
C LEU A 81 -0.23 -4.04 10.65
N HIS A 82 0.89 -4.03 9.91
CA HIS A 82 1.55 -5.22 9.41
C HIS A 82 2.10 -6.12 10.52
N ASP A 83 2.75 -5.53 11.52
CA ASP A 83 3.50 -6.25 12.55
C ASP A 83 2.66 -6.60 13.80
N ALA A 84 1.45 -6.06 13.90
CA ALA A 84 0.61 -6.25 15.08
C ALA A 84 0.09 -7.71 15.16
N PRO A 85 0.40 -8.46 16.24
CA PRO A 85 0.12 -9.90 16.32
C PRO A 85 -1.38 -10.22 16.43
N ASN A 86 -2.19 -9.24 16.82
CA ASN A 86 -3.63 -9.38 17.06
C ASN A 86 -4.48 -8.59 16.05
N ILE A 87 -3.86 -8.04 15.00
CA ILE A 87 -4.54 -7.36 13.91
C ILE A 87 -4.31 -8.19 12.65
N THR A 88 -5.38 -8.50 11.94
CA THR A 88 -5.30 -9.27 10.70
C THR A 88 -6.03 -8.49 9.61
N GLY A 89 -5.30 -8.13 8.57
CA GLY A 89 -5.87 -7.52 7.38
C GLY A 89 -6.61 -8.53 6.50
N SER A 90 -7.29 -8.03 5.49
CA SER A 90 -7.90 -8.87 4.44
C SER A 90 -6.84 -9.68 3.67
N ALA A 91 -7.28 -10.53 2.75
CA ALA A 91 -6.39 -10.94 1.65
C ALA A 91 -5.93 -9.71 0.87
N TRP A 92 -4.77 -9.79 0.22
CA TRP A 92 -4.29 -8.75 -0.67
C TRP A 92 -5.26 -8.61 -1.86
N SER A 93 -5.44 -7.38 -2.34
CA SER A 93 -6.18 -7.11 -3.57
C SER A 93 -5.49 -7.76 -4.77
N THR A 94 -6.21 -7.84 -5.89
CA THR A 94 -5.54 -7.95 -7.20
C THR A 94 -4.59 -6.77 -7.39
N VAL A 95 -3.55 -6.97 -8.19
CA VAL A 95 -2.58 -5.90 -8.47
C VAL A 95 -3.27 -4.69 -9.09
N VAL A 96 -2.90 -3.51 -8.62
CA VAL A 96 -3.21 -2.22 -9.25
C VAL A 96 -1.90 -1.74 -9.86
N GLU A 97 -1.79 -1.76 -11.19
CA GLU A 97 -0.61 -1.26 -11.90
C GLU A 97 -0.82 0.20 -12.29
N VAL A 98 0.17 1.06 -12.01
CA VAL A 98 0.18 2.43 -12.51
C VAL A 98 1.45 2.70 -13.29
N ILE A 99 1.29 3.38 -14.42
CA ILE A 99 2.39 3.83 -15.28
C ILE A 99 2.85 5.21 -14.80
N LEU A 100 4.15 5.36 -14.55
CA LEU A 100 4.80 6.63 -14.21
C LEU A 100 4.86 7.62 -15.37
#